data_AF-A0A7T5RKW5-F1
#
_entry.id   AF-A0A7T5RKW5-F1
#
_cell.length_a   1.000
_cell.length_b   1.000
_cell.length_c   1.000
_cell.angle_alpha   90.00
_cell.angle_beta   90.00
_cell.angle_gamma   90.00
#
_symmetry.space_group_name_H-M   'P 1'
#
loop_
_entity.id
_entity.type
_entity.pdbx_description
1 polymer ?
#
loop_
_entity_poly.entity_id
_entity_poly.type
_entity_poly.pdbx_seq_one_letter_code
_entity_poly.pdbx_strand_id
1 'polypeptide(L)' 'MKNFILVVIFTAFTALVFSAPFEALAHPGRTDRKGGHTCRTNCPKWGFKYGQHHFHAKKYRSYR' A
#
# COMPACT_ATOMS: atom_id res chain seq x y z
N MET A 1 16.64 -6.28 -40.48
CA MET A 1 15.82 -7.32 -39.81
C MET A 1 16.26 -7.57 -38.36
N LYS A 2 17.55 -7.83 -38.09
CA LYS A 2 18.08 -8.11 -36.75
C LYS A 2 17.77 -7.01 -35.70
N ASN A 3 17.86 -5.75 -36.09
CA ASN A 3 17.61 -4.59 -35.22
C ASN A 3 16.12 -4.44 -34.89
N PHE A 4 15.24 -4.77 -35.85
CA PHE A 4 13.79 -4.74 -35.65
C PHE A 4 13.36 -5.85 -34.68
N ILE A 5 13.94 -7.04 -34.82
CA ILE A 5 13.73 -8.16 -33.89
C ILE A 5 14.19 -7.77 -32.47
N LEU A 6 15.35 -7.11 -32.32
CA LEU A 6 15.82 -6.63 -31.03
C LEU A 6 14.88 -5.61 -30.39
N VAL A 7 14.33 -4.67 -31.18
CA VAL A 7 13.35 -3.69 -30.68
C VAL A 7 12.08 -4.38 -30.20
N VAL A 8 11.57 -5.36 -30.95
CA VAL A 8 10.36 -6.13 -30.57
C VAL A 8 10.58 -6.95 -29.30
N ILE A 9 11.75 -7.57 -29.15
CA ILE A 9 12.08 -8.34 -27.94
C ILE A 9 12.19 -7.40 -26.73
N PHE A 10 12.84 -6.24 -26.89
CA PHE A 10 13.01 -5.29 -25.81
C PHE A 10 11.67 -4.70 -25.35
N THR A 11 10.78 -4.34 -26.28
CA THR A 11 9.45 -3.81 -25.94
C THR A 11 8.58 -4.88 -25.28
N ALA A 12 8.59 -6.12 -25.78
CA ALA A 12 7.85 -7.23 -25.17
C ALA A 12 8.33 -7.54 -23.75
N PHE A 13 9.65 -7.55 -23.53
CA PHE A 13 10.22 -7.77 -22.19
C PHE A 13 9.84 -6.66 -21.21
N THR A 14 9.91 -5.39 -21.66
CA THR A 14 9.52 -4.25 -20.83
C THR A 14 8.03 -4.32 -20.47
N ALA A 15 7.15 -4.61 -21.42
CA ALA A 15 5.72 -4.77 -21.16
C ALA A 15 5.44 -5.89 -20.15
N LEU A 16 6.16 -7.01 -20.23
CA LEU A 16 6.03 -8.12 -19.29
C LEU A 16 6.42 -7.71 -17.86
N VAL A 17 7.56 -7.03 -17.69
CA VAL A 17 8.05 -6.61 -16.36
C VAL A 17 7.09 -5.62 -15.69
N PHE A 18 6.53 -4.66 -16.44
CA PHE A 18 5.62 -3.65 -15.90
C PHE A 18 4.19 -4.13 -15.70
N SER A 19 3.83 -5.32 -16.17
CA SER A 19 2.49 -5.90 -16.00
C SER A 19 2.27 -6.58 -14.64
N ALA A 20 3.34 -6.80 -13.86
CA ALA A 20 3.23 -7.45 -12.56
C ALA A 20 2.57 -6.53 -11.52
N PRO A 21 1.58 -7.01 -10.75
CA PRO A 21 1.01 -6.25 -9.63
C PRO A 21 2.08 -6.08 -8.54
N PHE A 22 2.24 -4.84 -8.06
CA PHE A 22 3.08 -4.55 -6.90
C PHE A 22 2.26 -4.76 -5.62
N GLU A 23 2.81 -5.52 -4.67
CA GLU A 23 2.23 -5.66 -3.33
C GLU A 23 2.30 -4.33 -2.57
N ALA A 24 1.15 -3.70 -2.35
CA ALA A 24 1.07 -2.49 -1.56
C ALA A 24 1.01 -2.84 -0.06
N LEU A 25 2.07 -2.53 0.69
CA LEU A 25 2.11 -2.64 2.16
C LEU A 25 1.34 -1.48 2.84
N ALA A 26 0.13 -1.21 2.36
CA ALA A 26 -0.72 -0.19 2.95
C ALA A 26 -1.34 -0.73 4.26
N HIS A 27 -1.13 -0.01 5.36
CA HIS A 27 -1.84 -0.32 6.60
C HIS A 27 -3.34 -0.06 6.42
N PRO A 28 -4.19 -1.01 6.85
CA PRO A 28 -5.62 -0.89 6.66
C PRO A 28 -6.26 0.10 7.62
N GLY A 29 -6.93 1.09 7.05
CA GLY A 29 -7.60 2.16 7.78
C GLY A 29 -7.05 3.51 7.36
N ARG A 30 -7.86 4.26 6.62
CA ARG A 30 -7.54 5.64 6.25
C ARG A 30 -7.44 6.47 7.53
N THR A 31 -6.32 7.16 7.74
CA THR A 31 -6.21 8.11 8.85
C THR A 31 -7.30 9.18 8.73
N ASP A 32 -8.11 9.32 9.77
CA ASP A 32 -9.18 10.29 9.85
C ASP A 32 -8.65 11.69 10.20
N ARG A 33 -9.58 12.66 10.24
CA ARG A 33 -9.27 14.06 10.55
C ARG A 33 -8.67 14.25 11.95
N LYS A 34 -8.95 13.34 12.90
CA LYS A 34 -8.44 13.36 14.27
C LYS A 34 -7.05 12.72 14.38
N GLY A 35 -6.53 12.17 13.28
CA GLY A 35 -5.18 11.60 13.22
C GLY A 35 -5.08 10.17 13.71
N GLY A 36 -6.19 9.45 13.77
CA GLY A 36 -6.21 8.01 14.02
C GLY A 36 -6.97 7.24 12.93
N HIS A 37 -7.29 5.98 13.14
CA HIS A 37 -8.17 5.22 12.27
C HIS A 37 -8.80 4.02 12.97
N THR A 38 -9.94 3.56 12.42
CA THR A 38 -10.57 2.30 12.82
C THR A 38 -9.94 1.14 12.06
N CYS A 39 -9.43 0.14 12.78
CA CYS A 39 -8.91 -1.06 12.17
C CYS A 39 -10.06 -1.96 11.66
N ARG A 40 -9.99 -2.35 10.39
CA ARG A 40 -11.03 -3.17 9.73
C ARG A 40 -10.50 -4.40 8.98
N THR A 41 -9.20 -4.52 8.76
CA THR A 41 -8.62 -5.74 8.18
C THR A 41 -7.32 -6.07 8.88
N ASN A 42 -7.00 -7.36 9.00
CA ASN A 42 -5.77 -7.86 9.60
C ASN A 42 -5.42 -7.33 11.00
N CYS A 43 -6.39 -6.81 11.77
CA CYS A 43 -6.16 -6.19 13.08
C CYS A 43 -5.41 -7.09 14.08
N PRO A 44 -5.73 -8.41 14.19
CA PRO A 44 -5.02 -9.29 15.11
C PRO A 44 -3.54 -9.46 14.76
N LYS A 45 -3.16 -9.38 13.48
CA LYS A 45 -1.75 -9.44 13.03
C LYS A 45 -0.91 -8.31 13.62
N TRP A 46 -1.55 -7.20 13.97
CA TRP A 46 -0.94 -6.01 14.55
C TRP A 46 -1.20 -5.89 16.06
N GLY A 47 -1.76 -6.92 16.71
CA GLY A 47 -2.07 -6.91 18.14
C GLY A 47 -3.31 -6.09 18.53
N PHE A 48 -4.17 -5.74 17.56
CA PHE A 48 -5.37 -4.93 17.80
C PHE A 48 -6.67 -5.73 17.63
N LYS A 49 -7.73 -5.28 18.32
CA LYS A 49 -9.08 -5.83 18.13
C LYS A 49 -9.71 -5.26 16.85
N TYR A 50 -10.52 -6.08 16.17
CA TYR A 50 -11.33 -5.63 15.04
C TYR A 50 -12.27 -4.49 15.49
N GLY A 51 -12.36 -3.42 14.71
CA GLY A 51 -13.20 -2.26 15.02
C GLY A 51 -12.61 -1.28 16.04
N GLN A 52 -11.43 -1.57 16.60
CA GLN A 52 -10.76 -0.65 17.51
C GLN A 52 -10.24 0.58 16.74
N HIS A 53 -10.43 1.76 17.32
CA HIS A 53 -9.84 3.02 16.83
C HIS A 53 -8.50 3.28 17.51
N HIS A 54 -7.48 3.64 16.74
CA HIS A 54 -6.14 3.91 17.26
C HIS A 54 -5.55 5.20 16.67
N PHE A 55 -4.73 5.89 17.47
CA PHE A 55 -4.14 7.18 17.11
C PHE A 55 -2.67 7.06 16.71
N HIS A 56 -2.24 7.89 15.76
CA HIS A 56 -0.82 8.02 15.44
C HIS A 56 -0.21 9.07 16.39
N ALA A 57 0.87 8.71 17.09
CA ALA A 57 1.48 9.53 18.15
C ALA A 57 1.79 10.98 17.73
N LYS A 58 2.12 11.22 16.45
CA LYS A 58 2.39 12.56 15.92
C LYS A 58 1.17 13.49 15.91
N LYS A 59 -0.07 12.95 15.89
CA LYS A 59 -1.31 13.73 15.84
C LYS A 59 -2.11 13.73 17.13
N TYR A 60 -1.90 12.75 18.03
CA TYR A 60 -2.55 12.72 19.35
C TYR A 60 -2.21 13.97 20.20
N ARG A 61 -0.99 14.50 20.07
CA ARG A 61 -0.57 15.72 20.78
C ARG A 61 -1.24 17.01 20.30
N SER A 62 -1.80 17.03 19.08
CA SER A 62 -2.45 18.22 18.54
C SER A 62 -3.94 18.35 18.90
N TYR A 63 -4.52 17.32 19.54
CA TYR A 63 -5.93 17.30 19.96
C TYR A 63 -6.07 17.44 21.49
N ARG A 64 -4.97 17.71 22.20
CA ARG A 64 -4.92 17.84 23.66
C ARG A 64 -4.70 19.29 24.07
#